data_AF-A0A0W8C8J7-F1
#
_entry.id   AF-A0A0W8C8J7-F1
#
_cell.length_a   1.000
_cell.length_b   1.000
_cell.length_c   1.000
_cell.angle_alpha   90.00
_cell.angle_beta   90.00
_cell.angle_gamma   90.00
#
_symmetry.space_group_name_H-M   'P 1'
#
loop_
_entity.id
_entity.type
_entity.pdbx_description
1 polymer ?
#
loop_
_entity_poly.entity_id
_entity_poly.type
_entity_poly.pdbx_seq_one_letter_code
_entity_poly.pdbx_strand_id
1 'polypeptide(L)'
;MVSSSIIFSAVAALAVVQNVNAHGYMYIPLAEFEGTATSSWIVQIEPQWSGDWDSCSSDDSDCLTSVYTTLKSSNGYSDIRTLLDSDTDLYGADCGYTNPDATAKDPPTTGDATFSRGMVHVGPCEIWLDDTMVLSNDNCLTAYGDGTVDTKSVFTPVDYSSCSTSDCMLRFYWLAFQGVDSKMVWQVYKDCVPLTGPASGDSSSTSTTSTTATSTSSTTGNEATTSTSGDTTTTSSSTSDPTTASSTTTETSTRAPTTGGDSWTSTGSAMTTSSGDSWTSASQGKDNQGGKGWSGGFGGMGGGDAEVGNPP
;
A
#
# COMPACT_ATOMS: atom_id res chain seq x y z
N MET A 1 -72.19 -8.94 23.72
CA MET A 1 -70.89 -9.63 23.70
C MET A 1 -70.16 -9.14 22.46
N VAL A 2 -69.23 -8.19 22.62
CA VAL A 2 -68.45 -7.64 21.50
C VAL A 2 -67.17 -8.46 21.43
N SER A 3 -67.02 -9.23 20.35
CA SER A 3 -65.89 -10.13 20.14
C SER A 3 -64.75 -9.34 19.51
N SER A 4 -63.74 -8.96 20.30
CA SER A 4 -62.53 -8.30 19.82
C SER A 4 -61.56 -9.34 19.26
N SER A 5 -61.46 -9.39 17.93
CA SER A 5 -60.41 -10.15 17.24
C SER A 5 -59.08 -9.42 17.36
N ILE A 6 -58.12 -10.00 18.09
CA ILE A 6 -56.73 -9.52 18.15
C ILE A 6 -55.98 -10.19 17.01
N ILE A 7 -55.60 -9.40 16.00
CA ILE A 7 -54.69 -9.82 14.93
C ILE A 7 -53.26 -9.66 15.46
N PHE A 8 -52.58 -10.77 15.72
CA PHE A 8 -51.15 -10.78 16.02
C PHE A 8 -50.36 -10.66 14.71
N SER A 9 -49.83 -9.47 14.43
CA SER A 9 -48.82 -9.28 13.39
C SER A 9 -47.46 -9.73 13.92
N ALA A 10 -47.00 -10.91 13.50
CA ALA A 10 -45.64 -11.35 13.75
C ALA A 10 -44.69 -10.61 12.79
N VAL A 11 -43.95 -9.61 13.30
CA VAL A 11 -42.85 -8.99 12.57
C VAL A 11 -41.63 -9.89 12.75
N ALA A 12 -41.24 -10.59 11.69
CA ALA A 12 -39.97 -11.32 11.66
C ALA A 12 -38.82 -10.32 11.53
N ALA A 13 -38.10 -10.08 12.61
CA ALA A 13 -36.85 -9.32 12.58
C ALA A 13 -35.77 -10.18 11.89
N LEU A 14 -35.48 -9.89 10.62
CA LEU A 14 -34.26 -10.35 9.97
C LEU A 14 -33.08 -9.64 10.64
N ALA A 15 -32.37 -10.36 11.51
CA ALA A 15 -31.07 -9.94 12.00
C ALA A 15 -30.09 -9.95 10.81
N VAL A 16 -29.92 -8.81 10.15
CA VAL A 16 -28.80 -8.61 9.23
C VAL A 16 -27.56 -8.57 10.11
N VAL A 17 -26.78 -9.65 10.10
CA VAL A 17 -25.48 -9.69 10.78
C VAL A 17 -24.58 -8.72 10.00
N GLN A 18 -24.53 -7.49 10.49
CA GLN A 18 -23.53 -6.51 10.07
C GLN A 18 -22.19 -7.03 10.62
N ASN A 19 -21.48 -7.82 9.81
CA ASN A 19 -20.08 -8.12 10.11
C ASN A 19 -19.34 -6.80 9.99
N VAL A 20 -18.99 -6.20 11.11
CA VAL A 20 -18.09 -5.04 11.15
C VAL A 20 -16.74 -5.48 10.62
N ASN A 21 -16.50 -5.13 9.36
CA ASN A 21 -15.32 -5.47 8.57
C ASN A 21 -14.14 -4.56 8.98
N ALA A 22 -13.58 -4.81 10.17
CA ALA A 22 -12.76 -3.83 10.87
C ALA A 22 -11.32 -3.61 10.34
N HIS A 23 -10.77 -4.47 9.48
CA HIS A 23 -9.33 -4.42 9.13
C HIS A 23 -8.97 -4.79 7.68
N GLY A 24 -9.94 -4.76 6.76
CA GLY A 24 -9.70 -4.70 5.31
C GLY A 24 -9.28 -6.00 4.62
N TYR A 25 -9.47 -6.04 3.30
CA TYR A 25 -9.00 -7.08 2.37
C TYR A 25 -8.93 -6.53 0.94
N MET A 26 -8.31 -7.23 -0.01
CA MET A 26 -8.34 -6.85 -1.43
C MET A 26 -9.76 -6.91 -2.01
N TYR A 27 -10.33 -5.74 -2.29
CA TYR A 27 -11.67 -5.57 -2.85
C TYR A 27 -11.66 -5.61 -4.39
N ILE A 28 -10.59 -5.09 -5.01
CA ILE A 28 -10.35 -5.15 -6.45
C ILE A 28 -8.87 -5.51 -6.68
N PRO A 29 -8.57 -6.58 -7.43
CA PRO A 29 -9.47 -7.71 -7.70
C PRO A 29 -9.93 -8.33 -6.37
N LEU A 30 -11.14 -8.89 -6.33
CA LEU A 30 -11.76 -9.36 -5.09
C LEU A 30 -11.05 -10.61 -4.55
N ALA A 31 -10.51 -10.55 -3.34
CA ALA A 31 -10.07 -11.73 -2.60
C ALA A 31 -11.26 -12.58 -2.15
N GLU A 32 -11.09 -13.90 -2.21
CA GLU A 32 -12.00 -14.87 -1.61
C GLU A 32 -11.33 -15.50 -0.39
N PHE A 33 -12.12 -16.05 0.54
CA PHE A 33 -11.63 -16.49 1.85
C PHE A 33 -11.75 -17.99 2.03
N GLU A 34 -10.84 -18.56 2.82
CA GLU A 34 -11.00 -19.91 3.37
C GLU A 34 -12.03 -19.87 4.50
N GLY A 35 -13.31 -19.89 4.14
CA GLY A 35 -14.42 -19.87 5.09
C GLY A 35 -15.07 -18.50 5.24
N THR A 36 -15.25 -18.02 6.47
CA THR A 36 -15.96 -16.75 6.69
C THR A 36 -15.04 -15.60 6.33
N ALA A 37 -15.52 -14.68 5.48
CA ALA A 37 -14.80 -13.46 5.17
C ALA A 37 -14.39 -12.75 6.45
N THR A 38 -13.08 -12.55 6.57
CA THR A 38 -12.48 -11.86 7.71
C THR A 38 -11.67 -10.71 7.17
N SER A 39 -11.66 -9.65 7.93
CA SER A 39 -10.93 -8.46 7.59
C SER A 39 -10.14 -8.11 8.83
N SER A 40 -9.35 -9.04 9.35
CA SER A 40 -8.46 -8.83 10.48
C SER A 40 -7.03 -8.88 9.94
N TRP A 41 -6.11 -8.17 10.59
CA TRP A 41 -4.70 -8.52 10.42
C TRP A 41 -4.51 -10.01 10.69
N ILE A 42 -3.51 -10.61 10.04
CA ILE A 42 -3.22 -12.03 10.21
C ILE A 42 -2.56 -12.26 11.58
N VAL A 43 -1.61 -11.38 11.91
CA VAL A 43 -0.93 -11.34 13.21
C VAL A 43 -0.71 -9.91 13.68
N GLN A 44 -0.70 -9.74 15.00
CA GLN A 44 -0.22 -8.52 15.66
C GLN A 44 0.91 -8.93 16.59
N ILE A 45 2.10 -8.38 16.36
CA ILE A 45 3.35 -8.77 17.02
C ILE A 45 4.16 -7.53 17.41
N GLU A 46 5.09 -7.69 18.35
CA GLU A 46 6.07 -6.64 18.63
C GLU A 46 6.96 -6.39 17.38
N PRO A 47 7.54 -5.18 17.20
CA PRO A 47 8.49 -4.95 16.13
C PRO A 47 9.68 -5.92 16.20
N GLN A 48 9.98 -6.58 15.08
CA GLN A 48 11.03 -7.62 15.05
C GLN A 48 12.44 -7.02 14.91
N TRP A 49 12.54 -5.74 14.57
CA TRP A 49 13.81 -5.02 14.47
C TRP A 49 13.99 -4.10 15.66
N SER A 50 15.14 -4.23 16.33
CA SER A 50 15.54 -3.34 17.40
C SER A 50 15.69 -1.91 16.87
N GLY A 51 14.88 -0.99 17.39
CA GLY A 51 14.88 0.42 17.04
C GLY A 51 13.97 1.22 17.94
N ASP A 52 14.01 2.54 17.80
CA ASP A 52 13.30 3.48 18.67
C ASP A 52 11.86 3.71 18.21
N TRP A 53 11.09 2.61 18.07
CA TRP A 53 9.71 2.65 17.57
C TRP A 53 8.78 3.44 18.50
N ASP A 54 9.03 3.38 19.80
CA ASP A 54 8.19 3.98 20.85
C ASP A 54 8.52 5.47 21.08
N SER A 55 9.56 6.03 20.44
CA SER A 55 9.79 7.49 20.49
C SER A 55 8.94 8.27 19.48
N CYS A 56 8.37 7.57 18.50
CA CYS A 56 7.39 8.14 17.58
C CYS A 56 5.98 7.99 18.14
N SER A 57 5.16 9.04 17.98
CA SER A 57 3.71 8.90 18.15
C SER A 57 3.13 8.02 17.03
N SER A 58 2.05 7.28 17.30
CA SER A 58 1.42 6.40 16.29
C SER A 58 0.80 7.14 15.11
N ASP A 59 0.57 8.44 15.24
CA ASP A 59 0.11 9.35 14.19
C ASP A 59 1.25 10.15 13.53
N ASP A 60 2.50 10.00 13.99
CA ASP A 60 3.67 10.64 13.39
C ASP A 60 4.20 9.82 12.21
N SER A 61 3.63 10.08 11.04
CA SER A 61 3.95 9.35 9.81
C SER A 61 5.41 9.49 9.41
N ASP A 62 6.00 10.67 9.58
CA ASP A 62 7.35 10.96 9.13
C ASP A 62 8.38 10.29 10.05
N CYS A 63 8.16 10.35 11.36
CA CYS A 63 8.99 9.65 12.34
C CYS A 63 8.99 8.12 12.10
N LEU A 64 7.80 7.52 12.01
CA LEU A 64 7.67 6.07 11.82
C LEU A 64 8.23 5.58 10.48
N THR A 65 8.00 6.33 9.40
CA THR A 65 8.56 6.01 8.08
C THR A 65 10.09 6.09 8.09
N SER A 66 10.66 7.08 8.79
CA SER A 66 12.12 7.24 8.93
C SER A 66 12.75 6.09 9.73
N VAL A 67 12.13 5.71 10.87
CA VAL A 67 12.55 4.55 11.66
C VAL A 67 12.52 3.28 10.80
N TYR A 68 11.40 3.03 10.12
CA TYR A 68 11.25 1.86 9.27
C TYR A 68 12.28 1.80 8.14
N THR A 69 12.42 2.85 7.33
CA THR A 69 13.33 2.85 6.16
C THR A 69 14.80 2.67 6.56
N THR A 70 15.20 3.25 7.70
CA THR A 70 16.52 3.04 8.30
C THR A 70 16.73 1.59 8.72
N LEU A 71 15.75 1.00 9.43
CA LEU A 71 15.84 -0.37 9.92
C LEU A 71 15.73 -1.41 8.81
N LYS A 72 14.88 -1.19 7.81
CA LYS A 72 14.74 -2.04 6.62
C LYS A 72 16.10 -2.21 5.95
N SER A 73 16.79 -1.09 5.73
CA SER A 73 18.12 -1.06 5.12
C SER A 73 19.19 -1.73 5.99
N SER A 74 19.20 -1.48 7.30
CA SER A 74 20.20 -2.05 8.21
C SER A 74 20.01 -3.55 8.46
N ASN A 75 18.79 -4.05 8.35
CA ASN A 75 18.46 -5.47 8.44
C ASN A 75 18.55 -6.19 7.08
N GLY A 76 18.92 -5.50 6.00
CA GLY A 76 19.23 -6.11 4.70
C GLY A 76 18.01 -6.52 3.86
N TYR A 77 16.84 -5.91 4.07
CA TYR A 77 15.64 -6.19 3.29
C TYR A 77 15.43 -5.14 2.19
N SER A 78 15.12 -5.60 0.98
CA SER A 78 14.72 -4.74 -0.15
C SER A 78 13.21 -4.50 -0.18
N ASP A 79 12.44 -5.43 0.35
CA ASP A 79 10.99 -5.50 0.25
C ASP A 79 10.41 -6.21 1.48
N ILE A 80 9.16 -5.90 1.80
CA ILE A 80 8.45 -6.52 2.92
C ILE A 80 7.98 -7.92 2.59
N ARG A 81 7.75 -8.27 1.33
CA ARG A 81 7.41 -9.65 0.96
C ARG A 81 8.47 -10.63 1.47
N THR A 82 9.75 -10.37 1.21
CA THR A 82 10.86 -11.23 1.66
C THR A 82 10.89 -11.39 3.19
N LEU A 83 10.56 -10.33 3.94
CA LEU A 83 10.44 -10.40 5.39
C LEU A 83 9.23 -11.26 5.80
N LEU A 84 8.06 -10.91 5.30
CA LEU A 84 6.80 -11.47 5.78
C LEU A 84 6.61 -12.93 5.36
N ASP A 85 7.20 -13.36 4.23
CA ASP A 85 7.16 -14.76 3.77
C ASP A 85 8.30 -15.61 4.35
N SER A 86 9.21 -15.02 5.14
CA SER A 86 10.35 -15.77 5.70
C SER A 86 9.98 -16.72 6.84
N ASP A 87 8.88 -16.45 7.54
CA ASP A 87 8.40 -17.22 8.68
C ASP A 87 6.88 -17.09 8.80
N THR A 88 6.15 -18.12 8.35
CA THR A 88 4.68 -18.13 8.36
C THR A 88 4.10 -18.41 9.75
N ASP A 89 4.89 -18.93 10.70
CA ASP A 89 4.47 -19.09 12.09
C ASP A 89 4.49 -17.72 12.80
N LEU A 90 5.48 -16.88 12.48
CA LEU A 90 5.64 -15.55 13.06
C LEU A 90 4.78 -14.47 12.37
N TYR A 91 4.81 -14.41 11.03
CA TYR A 91 4.17 -13.36 10.23
C TYR A 91 2.82 -13.79 9.63
N GLY A 92 2.38 -15.00 9.93
CA GLY A 92 1.14 -15.58 9.41
C GLY A 92 1.29 -16.22 8.03
N ALA A 93 0.30 -17.04 7.68
CA ALA A 93 0.26 -17.80 6.43
C ALA A 93 0.43 -16.92 5.18
N ASP A 94 0.99 -17.47 4.11
CA ASP A 94 1.37 -16.75 2.88
C ASP A 94 0.21 -15.96 2.25
N CYS A 95 -1.01 -16.49 2.33
CA CYS A 95 -2.22 -15.86 1.82
C CYS A 95 -3.15 -15.36 2.93
N GLY A 96 -2.66 -15.27 4.16
CA GLY A 96 -3.45 -14.87 5.31
C GLY A 96 -4.69 -15.74 5.47
N TYR A 97 -5.86 -15.12 5.37
CA TYR A 97 -7.17 -15.79 5.42
C TYR A 97 -7.80 -15.99 4.05
N THR A 98 -7.14 -15.52 2.99
CA THR A 98 -7.64 -15.63 1.62
C THR A 98 -7.39 -17.02 1.06
N ASN A 99 -8.26 -17.47 0.16
CA ASN A 99 -8.17 -18.76 -0.50
C ASN A 99 -7.32 -18.64 -1.77
N PRO A 100 -6.09 -19.19 -1.79
CA PRO A 100 -5.25 -19.19 -2.99
C PRO A 100 -5.78 -20.10 -4.10
N ASP A 101 -6.67 -21.04 -3.78
CA ASP A 101 -7.29 -21.97 -4.72
C ASP A 101 -8.68 -21.47 -5.19
N ALA A 102 -9.01 -20.20 -4.93
CA ALA A 102 -10.23 -19.59 -5.42
C ALA A 102 -10.26 -19.56 -6.96
N THR A 103 -11.46 -19.40 -7.52
CA THR A 103 -11.59 -19.27 -8.98
C THR A 103 -10.88 -17.99 -9.43
N ALA A 104 -9.97 -18.13 -10.40
CA ALA A 104 -9.21 -17.03 -10.96
C ALA A 104 -10.12 -15.95 -11.58
N LYS A 105 -9.73 -14.69 -11.40
CA LYS A 105 -10.48 -13.51 -11.85
C LYS A 105 -9.72 -12.75 -12.93
N ASP A 106 -10.45 -12.11 -13.83
CA ASP A 106 -9.82 -11.22 -14.81
C ASP A 106 -9.18 -10.00 -14.12
N PRO A 107 -7.96 -9.61 -14.54
CA PRO A 107 -7.32 -8.41 -14.04
C PRO A 107 -8.18 -7.16 -14.31
N PRO A 108 -8.24 -6.19 -13.38
CA PRO A 108 -8.95 -4.93 -13.59
C PRO A 108 -8.44 -4.17 -14.81
N THR A 109 -9.34 -3.83 -15.74
CA THR A 109 -8.99 -3.07 -16.96
C THR A 109 -8.63 -1.62 -16.68
N THR A 110 -8.91 -1.11 -15.48
CA THR A 110 -8.54 0.25 -15.07
C THR A 110 -7.06 0.37 -14.70
N GLY A 111 -6.37 -0.76 -14.48
CA GLY A 111 -4.99 -0.75 -13.97
C GLY A 111 -4.92 -0.38 -12.49
N ASP A 112 -6.01 -0.55 -11.74
CA ASP A 112 -6.03 -0.28 -10.30
C ASP A 112 -6.09 -1.57 -9.49
N ALA A 113 -5.67 -1.50 -8.24
CA ALA A 113 -6.10 -2.41 -7.19
C ALA A 113 -6.78 -1.60 -6.07
N THR A 114 -7.64 -2.21 -5.26
CA THR A 114 -8.38 -1.50 -4.20
C THR A 114 -8.43 -2.33 -2.94
N PHE A 115 -8.00 -1.75 -1.83
CA PHE A 115 -8.22 -2.29 -0.49
C PHE A 115 -9.63 -1.92 0.00
N SER A 116 -10.30 -2.81 0.72
CA SER A 116 -11.73 -2.67 1.05
C SER A 116 -12.05 -1.54 2.04
N ARG A 117 -11.04 -0.80 2.51
CA ARG A 117 -11.10 0.30 3.46
C ARG A 117 -9.86 1.20 3.30
N GLY A 118 -9.79 2.26 4.10
CA GLY A 118 -8.64 3.15 4.09
C GLY A 118 -7.44 2.55 4.80
N MET A 119 -6.27 2.81 4.26
CA MET A 119 -5.00 2.58 4.94
C MET A 119 -4.82 3.65 6.01
N VAL A 120 -5.06 3.29 7.27
CA VAL A 120 -5.10 4.22 8.42
C VAL A 120 -3.87 4.14 9.33
N HIS A 121 -2.96 3.21 9.07
CA HIS A 121 -1.74 3.02 9.84
C HIS A 121 -0.53 3.28 8.97
N VAL A 122 0.47 3.96 9.54
CA VAL A 122 1.75 4.18 8.89
C VAL A 122 2.39 2.83 8.60
N GLY A 123 3.02 2.68 7.44
CA GLY A 123 3.81 1.52 7.12
C GLY A 123 3.85 1.17 5.65
N PRO A 124 4.78 0.30 5.26
CA PRO A 124 5.00 -0.08 3.87
C PRO A 124 3.90 -1.01 3.36
N CYS A 125 3.60 -0.91 2.08
CA CYS A 125 2.77 -1.88 1.36
C CYS A 125 3.31 -2.18 -0.02
N GLU A 126 3.02 -3.38 -0.50
CA GLU A 126 3.48 -3.89 -1.77
C GLU A 126 2.36 -4.67 -2.47
N ILE A 127 2.34 -4.60 -3.79
CA ILE A 127 1.55 -5.49 -4.64
C ILE A 127 2.50 -6.23 -5.56
N TRP A 128 2.35 -7.54 -5.60
CA TRP A 128 3.12 -8.43 -6.43
C TRP A 128 2.18 -9.20 -7.35
N LEU A 129 2.62 -9.41 -8.59
CA LEU A 129 2.06 -10.38 -9.51
C LEU A 129 3.10 -11.49 -9.69
N ASP A 130 2.80 -12.67 -9.16
CA ASP A 130 3.76 -13.76 -9.02
C ASP A 130 5.05 -13.25 -8.37
N ASP A 131 6.18 -13.28 -9.08
CA ASP A 131 7.49 -12.82 -8.59
C ASP A 131 7.84 -11.38 -9.01
N THR A 132 6.90 -10.66 -9.62
CA THR A 132 7.09 -9.28 -10.07
C THR A 132 6.41 -8.30 -9.12
N MET A 133 7.19 -7.46 -8.44
CA MET A 133 6.64 -6.34 -7.69
C MET A 133 6.13 -5.28 -8.66
N VAL A 134 4.85 -4.96 -8.58
CA VAL A 134 4.18 -4.00 -9.49
C VAL A 134 3.79 -2.70 -8.78
N LEU A 135 3.83 -2.69 -7.44
CA LEU A 135 3.65 -1.49 -6.63
C LEU A 135 4.39 -1.65 -5.30
N SER A 136 4.99 -0.56 -4.83
CA SER A 136 5.60 -0.46 -3.51
C SER A 136 5.56 0.99 -3.02
N ASN A 137 5.30 1.17 -1.73
CA ASN A 137 5.49 2.45 -1.06
C ASN A 137 5.84 2.20 0.42
N ASP A 138 6.77 2.98 0.99
CA ASP A 138 7.19 2.82 2.39
C ASP A 138 6.20 3.44 3.40
N ASN A 139 5.25 4.27 2.94
CA ASN A 139 4.19 4.86 3.75
C ASN A 139 2.85 4.90 2.98
N CYS A 140 2.11 3.80 3.08
CA CYS A 140 0.86 3.66 2.36
C CYS A 140 -0.33 4.39 2.98
N LEU A 141 -0.27 4.77 4.26
CA LEU A 141 -1.22 5.71 4.85
C LEU A 141 -1.20 7.03 4.07
N THR A 142 -0.02 7.63 3.90
CA THR A 142 0.09 8.92 3.21
C THR A 142 -0.14 8.79 1.70
N ALA A 143 0.26 7.68 1.08
CA ALA A 143 0.15 7.50 -0.36
C ALA A 143 -1.26 7.13 -0.84
N TYR A 144 -1.99 6.31 -0.06
CA TYR A 144 -3.26 5.70 -0.51
C TYR A 144 -4.38 5.81 0.51
N GLY A 145 -4.13 6.35 1.70
CA GLY A 145 -5.12 6.59 2.75
C GLY A 145 -5.56 8.05 2.84
N ASP A 146 -6.64 8.27 3.60
CA ASP A 146 -7.13 9.61 3.96
C ASP A 146 -7.20 9.80 5.50
N GLY A 147 -6.59 8.88 6.25
CA GLY A 147 -6.66 8.83 7.71
C GLY A 147 -7.97 8.26 8.28
N THR A 148 -8.90 7.84 7.42
CA THR A 148 -10.18 7.24 7.82
C THR A 148 -10.34 5.82 7.28
N VAL A 149 -11.21 5.06 7.92
CA VAL A 149 -11.48 3.66 7.52
C VAL A 149 -12.56 3.58 6.44
N ASP A 150 -13.32 4.67 6.23
CA ASP A 150 -14.56 4.67 5.46
C ASP A 150 -14.30 4.74 3.94
N THR A 151 -13.19 5.35 3.54
CA THR A 151 -12.79 5.47 2.14
C THR A 151 -11.88 4.32 1.74
N LYS A 152 -12.24 3.58 0.70
CA LYS A 152 -11.39 2.51 0.15
C LYS A 152 -10.09 3.08 -0.41
N SER A 153 -8.96 2.50 -0.05
CA SER A 153 -7.66 2.86 -0.63
C SER A 153 -7.51 2.27 -2.03
N VAL A 154 -7.24 3.14 -3.02
CA VAL A 154 -7.02 2.76 -4.41
C VAL A 154 -5.52 2.84 -4.72
N PHE A 155 -4.96 1.70 -5.11
CA PHE A 155 -3.57 1.57 -5.54
C PHE A 155 -3.52 1.71 -7.06
N THR A 156 -2.86 2.77 -7.53
CA THR A 156 -2.76 3.06 -8.96
C THR A 156 -1.44 3.76 -9.28
N PRO A 157 -0.79 3.45 -10.41
CA PRO A 157 -1.13 2.36 -11.33
C PRO A 157 -0.62 0.99 -10.84
N VAL A 158 -1.26 -0.09 -11.29
CA VAL A 158 -0.83 -1.49 -11.16
C VAL A 158 -0.75 -2.09 -12.57
N ASP A 159 0.47 -2.51 -12.96
CA ASP A 159 0.71 -3.11 -14.26
C ASP A 159 0.44 -4.62 -14.22
N TYR A 160 -0.72 -5.04 -14.75
CA TYR A 160 -1.11 -6.44 -14.82
C TYR A 160 -0.49 -7.22 -15.99
N SER A 161 0.39 -6.60 -16.80
CA SER A 161 0.95 -7.24 -17.99
C SER A 161 1.92 -8.39 -17.69
N SER A 162 2.51 -8.43 -16.49
CA SER A 162 3.37 -9.54 -16.05
C SER A 162 2.59 -10.80 -15.69
N CYS A 163 1.28 -10.69 -15.52
CA CYS A 163 0.39 -11.78 -15.16
C CYS A 163 0.28 -12.78 -16.31
N SER A 164 0.72 -14.01 -16.10
CA SER A 164 0.65 -15.05 -17.13
C SER A 164 -0.80 -15.50 -17.35
N THR A 165 -1.12 -16.01 -18.56
CA THR A 165 -2.50 -16.37 -18.98
C THR A 165 -3.20 -17.38 -18.08
N SER A 166 -2.45 -18.12 -17.26
CA SER A 166 -2.94 -19.10 -16.28
C SER A 166 -2.05 -19.05 -15.04
N ASP A 167 -2.63 -19.28 -13.86
CA ASP A 167 -1.91 -19.45 -12.58
C ASP A 167 -1.18 -18.21 -12.05
N CYS A 168 -1.56 -17.01 -12.51
CA CYS A 168 -1.06 -15.77 -11.95
C CYS A 168 -1.70 -15.48 -10.59
N MET A 169 -0.91 -14.98 -9.65
CA MET A 169 -1.36 -14.61 -8.31
C MET A 169 -1.05 -13.15 -8.02
N LEU A 170 -2.07 -12.35 -7.74
CA LEU A 170 -1.86 -11.08 -7.05
C LEU A 170 -1.64 -11.35 -5.57
N ARG A 171 -0.57 -10.80 -5.01
CA ARG A 171 -0.28 -10.80 -3.58
C ARG A 171 -0.20 -9.37 -3.08
N PHE A 172 -1.02 -9.05 -2.11
CA PHE A 172 -0.96 -7.78 -1.40
C PHE A 172 -0.30 -7.99 -0.05
N TYR A 173 0.60 -7.07 0.33
CA TYR A 173 1.25 -7.03 1.62
C TYR A 173 1.10 -5.63 2.22
N TRP A 174 0.79 -5.56 3.51
CA TRP A 174 0.90 -4.33 4.29
C TRP A 174 1.41 -4.64 5.69
N LEU A 175 2.49 -3.97 6.09
CA LEU A 175 3.02 -4.01 7.45
C LEU A 175 2.64 -2.69 8.14
N ALA A 176 1.59 -2.72 8.93
CA ALA A 176 1.06 -1.55 9.62
C ALA A 176 1.73 -1.34 10.99
N PHE A 177 2.08 -0.11 11.32
CA PHE A 177 2.58 0.29 12.63
C PHE A 177 1.44 0.90 13.44
N GLN A 178 1.01 0.18 14.48
CA GLN A 178 -0.10 0.57 15.33
C GLN A 178 0.38 0.84 16.75
N GLY A 179 -0.08 1.93 17.36
CA GLY A 179 0.08 2.17 18.80
C GLY A 179 -0.93 1.36 19.62
N VAL A 180 -0.47 0.47 20.49
CA VAL A 180 -1.31 -0.27 21.46
C VAL A 180 -0.68 -0.14 22.83
N ASP A 181 -1.44 0.34 23.82
CA ASP A 181 -0.99 0.50 25.21
C ASP A 181 0.36 1.23 25.35
N SER A 182 0.52 2.33 24.60
CA SER A 182 1.75 3.14 24.54
C SER A 182 2.98 2.41 23.98
N LYS A 183 2.79 1.32 23.24
CA LYS A 183 3.83 0.63 22.49
C LYS A 183 3.49 0.57 21.02
N MET A 184 4.51 0.56 20.17
CA MET A 184 4.34 0.23 18.76
C MET A 184 4.24 -1.28 18.58
N VAL A 185 3.27 -1.72 17.78
CA VAL A 185 3.15 -3.10 17.32
C VAL A 185 3.08 -3.13 15.79
N TRP A 186 3.50 -4.25 15.22
CA TRP A 186 3.32 -4.56 13.82
C TRP A 186 2.03 -5.35 13.62
N GLN A 187 1.19 -4.90 12.68
CA GLN A 187 0.06 -5.66 12.17
C GLN A 187 0.35 -6.07 10.73
N VAL A 188 0.29 -7.39 10.47
CA VAL A 188 0.59 -7.94 9.14
C VAL A 188 -0.71 -8.22 8.40
N TYR A 189 -0.79 -7.72 7.18
CA TYR A 189 -1.86 -8.00 6.22
C TYR A 189 -1.26 -8.67 5.00
N LYS A 190 -1.84 -9.80 4.60
CA LYS A 190 -1.52 -10.52 3.37
C LYS A 190 -2.81 -11.02 2.74
N ASP A 191 -2.98 -10.75 1.45
CA ASP A 191 -4.08 -11.27 0.67
C ASP A 191 -3.55 -11.85 -0.64
N CYS A 192 -4.13 -12.95 -1.07
CA CYS A 192 -3.93 -13.58 -2.36
C CYS A 192 -5.20 -13.49 -3.20
N VAL A 193 -5.03 -13.16 -4.47
CA VAL A 193 -6.11 -13.17 -5.45
C VAL A 193 -5.62 -13.91 -6.70
N PRO A 194 -6.15 -15.11 -6.97
CA PRO A 194 -5.84 -15.81 -8.21
C PRO A 194 -6.40 -15.00 -9.38
N LEU A 195 -5.55 -14.76 -10.38
CA LEU A 195 -5.88 -14.01 -11.58
C LEU A 195 -5.75 -14.89 -12.82
N THR A 196 -6.63 -14.64 -13.79
CA THR A 196 -6.34 -15.00 -15.17
C THR A 196 -5.29 -14.02 -15.69
N GLY A 197 -4.46 -14.42 -16.64
CA GLY A 197 -3.64 -13.41 -17.32
C GLY A 197 -4.51 -12.51 -18.20
N PRO A 198 -3.94 -11.45 -18.77
CA PRO A 198 -4.63 -10.64 -19.77
C PRO A 198 -5.23 -11.57 -20.82
N ALA A 199 -6.52 -11.37 -21.14
CA ALA A 199 -7.18 -12.16 -22.15
C ALA A 199 -6.29 -12.23 -23.39
N SER A 200 -5.91 -13.44 -23.81
CA SER A 200 -5.15 -13.66 -25.04
C SER A 200 -6.04 -13.27 -26.22
N GLY A 201 -6.08 -11.98 -26.55
CA GLY A 201 -7.13 -11.49 -27.44
C GLY A 201 -7.31 -9.98 -27.54
N ASP A 202 -6.30 -9.16 -27.23
CA ASP A 202 -6.16 -7.86 -27.90
C ASP A 202 -4.67 -7.55 -28.10
N SER A 203 -4.01 -8.48 -28.80
CA SER A 203 -2.88 -8.06 -29.62
C SER A 203 -3.43 -7.15 -30.71
N SER A 204 -3.45 -5.85 -30.47
CA SER A 204 -3.19 -4.89 -31.54
C SER A 204 -1.74 -5.07 -31.97
N SER A 205 -1.45 -6.24 -32.55
CA SER A 205 -0.32 -6.40 -33.43
C SER A 205 -0.64 -5.52 -34.62
N THR A 206 0.00 -4.35 -34.69
CA THR A 206 0.19 -3.67 -35.97
C THR A 206 1.08 -4.58 -36.81
N SER A 207 0.48 -5.63 -37.38
CA SER A 207 1.06 -6.42 -38.44
C SER A 207 0.88 -5.61 -39.71
N THR A 208 1.91 -4.86 -40.08
CA THR A 208 2.06 -4.27 -41.41
C THR A 208 2.14 -5.40 -42.44
N THR A 209 0.99 -5.93 -42.83
CA THR A 209 0.84 -6.83 -43.97
C THR A 209 0.33 -6.00 -45.13
N SER A 210 1.25 -5.48 -45.93
CA SER A 210 0.96 -4.81 -47.19
C SER A 210 0.43 -5.83 -48.20
N THR A 211 -0.88 -6.02 -48.24
CA THR A 211 -1.55 -6.72 -49.35
C THR A 211 -1.93 -5.72 -50.44
N THR A 212 -1.22 -5.82 -51.56
CA THR A 212 -1.50 -5.21 -52.85
C THR A 212 -2.96 -5.44 -53.28
N ALA A 213 -3.71 -4.37 -53.50
CA ALA A 213 -5.02 -4.41 -54.16
C ALA A 213 -4.93 -3.71 -55.52
N THR A 214 -5.06 -4.54 -56.55
CA THR A 214 -5.29 -4.23 -57.95
C THR A 214 -6.42 -3.22 -58.15
N SER A 215 -6.16 -2.17 -58.93
CA SER A 215 -7.21 -1.40 -59.61
C SER A 215 -6.89 -1.34 -61.10
N THR A 216 -7.67 -2.09 -61.86
CA THR A 216 -7.70 -2.09 -63.31
C THR A 216 -8.61 -0.96 -63.78
N SER A 217 -8.08 -0.01 -64.55
CA SER A 217 -8.84 0.75 -65.55
C SER A 217 -7.91 1.32 -66.60
N SER A 218 -8.47 1.45 -67.79
CA SER A 218 -7.83 1.23 -69.07
C SER A 218 -7.57 2.51 -69.88
N THR A 219 -6.56 2.39 -70.75
CA THR A 219 -6.44 2.93 -72.12
C THR A 219 -6.01 4.39 -72.39
N THR A 220 -4.96 4.44 -73.22
CA THR A 220 -4.65 5.32 -74.37
C THR A 220 -4.02 6.70 -74.17
N GLY A 221 -2.82 6.86 -74.77
CA GLY A 221 -2.57 7.99 -75.69
C GLY A 221 -1.33 8.86 -75.43
N ASN A 222 -0.27 8.58 -76.20
CA ASN A 222 0.71 9.50 -76.83
C ASN A 222 1.69 10.42 -76.04
N GLU A 223 2.95 10.29 -76.49
CA GLU A 223 3.96 11.31 -76.84
C GLU A 223 4.70 12.18 -75.80
N ALA A 224 6.00 11.84 -75.67
CA ALA A 224 7.19 12.62 -76.08
C ALA A 224 7.59 13.97 -75.42
N THR A 225 8.90 14.02 -75.11
CA THR A 225 9.85 15.16 -75.24
C THR A 225 10.21 16.01 -73.99
N THR A 226 11.41 15.74 -73.48
CA THR A 226 12.60 16.62 -73.27
C THR A 226 12.51 18.00 -72.59
N SER A 227 13.54 18.25 -71.73
CA SER A 227 14.31 19.50 -71.52
C SER A 227 14.02 20.39 -70.29
N THR A 228 14.93 20.30 -69.31
CA THR A 228 15.95 21.31 -68.91
C THR A 228 15.59 22.78 -68.56
N SER A 229 16.13 23.18 -67.38
CA SER A 229 16.74 24.48 -66.97
C SER A 229 15.93 25.65 -66.40
N GLY A 230 16.57 26.27 -65.38
CA GLY A 230 16.51 27.70 -65.03
C GLY A 230 15.87 27.95 -63.66
N ASP A 231 16.61 28.01 -62.54
CA ASP A 231 17.46 29.12 -62.07
C ASP A 231 16.66 30.41 -61.90
N THR A 232 16.41 30.90 -60.67
CA THR A 232 17.10 32.04 -60.01
C THR A 232 16.24 32.35 -58.76
N THR A 233 16.65 32.90 -57.62
CA THR A 233 17.66 33.92 -57.32
C THR A 233 17.69 34.13 -55.79
N THR A 234 18.88 34.32 -55.20
CA THR A 234 19.24 35.29 -54.12
C THR A 234 18.42 35.34 -52.82
N THR A 235 18.96 35.47 -51.60
CA THR A 235 20.29 35.92 -51.15
C THR A 235 20.35 35.70 -49.63
N SER A 236 21.49 35.17 -49.16
CA SER A 236 22.33 35.58 -48.01
C SER A 236 21.63 35.94 -46.68
N SER A 237 22.10 35.59 -45.48
CA SER A 237 23.44 35.35 -44.90
C SER A 237 23.18 35.51 -43.38
N SER A 238 23.93 35.04 -42.38
CA SER A 238 25.22 34.38 -42.20
C SER A 238 25.33 34.15 -40.68
N THR A 239 25.87 32.99 -40.27
CA THR A 239 26.98 32.76 -39.31
C THR A 239 27.00 33.55 -37.98
N SER A 240 27.32 33.00 -36.79
CA SER A 240 28.33 32.00 -36.44
C SER A 240 28.15 31.48 -35.00
N ASP A 241 28.46 30.20 -34.80
CA ASP A 241 29.01 29.56 -33.58
C ASP A 241 30.40 30.11 -33.19
N PRO A 242 31.15 29.61 -32.17
CA PRO A 242 30.82 28.86 -30.93
C PRO A 242 31.59 29.40 -29.69
N THR A 243 31.46 28.79 -28.49
CA THR A 243 32.51 28.48 -27.44
C THR A 243 31.85 28.18 -26.08
N THR A 244 31.96 26.99 -25.47
CA THR A 244 33.06 26.33 -24.71
C THR A 244 33.38 26.89 -23.31
N ALA A 245 33.06 26.06 -22.30
CA ALA A 245 33.67 25.81 -20.98
C ALA A 245 34.08 26.95 -20.03
N SER A 246 33.59 26.87 -18.79
CA SER A 246 34.34 27.30 -17.61
C SER A 246 33.99 26.44 -16.39
N SER A 247 34.99 25.71 -15.88
CA SER A 247 34.97 24.97 -14.63
C SER A 247 36.14 25.48 -13.80
N THR A 248 35.86 25.98 -12.60
CA THR A 248 36.89 26.51 -11.69
C THR A 248 37.08 25.57 -10.51
N THR A 249 38.35 25.26 -10.25
CA THR A 249 38.92 24.44 -9.18
C THR A 249 39.09 25.19 -7.85
N THR A 250 38.86 24.46 -6.75
CA THR A 250 39.69 24.26 -5.53
C THR A 250 40.46 25.44 -4.88
N GLU A 251 40.27 25.67 -3.57
CA GLU A 251 41.35 25.51 -2.55
C GLU A 251 40.94 25.72 -1.08
N THR A 252 41.68 24.98 -0.23
CA THR A 252 41.64 24.74 1.21
C THR A 252 42.27 25.86 2.05
N SER A 253 41.80 26.10 3.29
CA SER A 253 42.71 26.37 4.43
C SER A 253 42.10 26.32 5.84
N THR A 254 42.88 25.66 6.69
CA THR A 254 42.82 25.36 8.12
C THR A 254 43.06 26.57 9.04
N ARG A 255 42.43 26.61 10.23
CA ARG A 255 43.08 26.72 11.58
C ARG A 255 42.09 27.01 12.73
N ALA A 256 42.14 26.16 13.76
CA ALA A 256 41.95 26.51 15.18
C ALA A 256 43.24 27.17 15.74
N PRO A 257 43.32 27.80 16.94
CA PRO A 257 43.09 27.14 18.25
C PRO A 257 42.60 28.05 19.43
N THR A 258 42.58 27.44 20.64
CA THR A 258 42.69 27.99 22.04
C THR A 258 41.42 28.39 22.79
N THR A 259 41.29 28.31 24.14
CA THR A 259 41.66 27.38 25.25
C THR A 259 40.88 27.88 26.49
N GLY A 260 40.52 27.00 27.43
CA GLY A 260 40.07 27.29 28.81
C GLY A 260 39.19 26.13 29.31
N GLY A 261 39.60 25.25 30.22
CA GLY A 261 40.02 25.49 31.61
C GLY A 261 38.75 25.85 32.40
N ASP A 262 38.12 24.97 33.18
CA ASP A 262 38.66 24.39 34.42
C ASP A 262 38.10 23.00 34.79
N SER A 263 38.98 22.26 35.46
CA SER A 263 38.82 20.98 36.18
C SER A 263 38.09 21.17 37.51
N TRP A 264 37.27 20.20 37.94
CA TRP A 264 37.30 19.63 39.31
C TRP A 264 36.86 18.16 39.27
N THR A 265 37.48 17.38 40.14
CA THR A 265 37.72 15.93 40.14
C THR A 265 36.78 15.10 41.03
N SER A 266 36.63 13.81 40.66
CA SER A 266 36.55 12.56 41.48
C SER A 266 35.49 12.46 42.58
N THR A 267 34.75 11.36 42.78
CA THR A 267 35.16 9.96 43.03
C THR A 267 33.83 9.17 43.11
N GLY A 268 33.58 8.05 42.42
CA GLY A 268 34.17 6.73 42.63
C GLY A 268 33.33 5.89 43.63
N SER A 269 32.60 4.88 43.13
CA SER A 269 32.51 3.55 43.76
C SER A 269 31.82 2.54 42.84
N ALA A 270 32.50 1.42 42.69
CA ALA A 270 32.10 0.21 41.97
C ALA A 270 31.41 -0.79 42.92
N MET A 271 31.08 -1.96 42.35
CA MET A 271 30.45 -3.18 42.88
C MET A 271 28.92 -3.21 42.68
N THR A 272 28.29 -4.28 42.17
CA THR A 272 28.68 -5.70 42.11
C THR A 272 27.81 -6.46 41.10
N THR A 273 28.37 -7.54 40.59
CA THR A 273 27.78 -8.61 39.76
C THR A 273 26.77 -9.50 40.52
N SER A 274 25.71 -9.95 39.83
CA SER A 274 25.03 -11.26 39.97
C SER A 274 24.15 -11.43 38.71
N SER A 275 24.38 -12.32 37.75
CA SER A 275 24.26 -13.80 37.73
C SER A 275 22.89 -14.35 38.13
N GLY A 276 22.26 -15.09 37.20
CA GLY A 276 21.06 -15.95 37.33
C GLY A 276 19.75 -15.16 37.33
N ASP A 277 18.69 -15.46 36.56
CA ASP A 277 18.17 -16.79 36.29
C ASP A 277 17.50 -16.92 34.91
N SER A 278 17.79 -18.07 34.31
CA SER A 278 17.04 -18.76 33.27
C SER A 278 15.58 -19.02 33.65
N TRP A 279 14.66 -18.76 32.73
CA TRP A 279 13.37 -19.47 32.69
C TRP A 279 13.12 -20.01 31.29
N THR A 280 13.26 -21.33 31.16
CA THR A 280 12.75 -22.12 30.05
C THR A 280 11.36 -22.65 30.37
N SER A 281 10.52 -22.67 29.32
CA SER A 281 9.40 -23.59 29.08
C SER A 281 8.07 -23.32 29.80
N ALA A 282 7.01 -23.06 29.03
CA ALA A 282 6.07 -24.12 28.65
C ALA A 282 4.92 -23.60 27.75
N SER A 283 4.73 -24.30 26.64
CA SER A 283 3.54 -24.35 25.81
C SER A 283 2.33 -24.95 26.54
N GLN A 284 1.21 -24.23 26.59
CA GLN A 284 -0.17 -24.75 26.65
C GLN A 284 -1.04 -23.65 26.01
N GLY A 285 -1.87 -23.87 25.00
CA GLY A 285 -2.89 -24.91 24.91
C GLY A 285 -4.24 -24.20 24.82
N LYS A 286 -4.97 -24.47 23.75
CA LYS A 286 -6.28 -23.92 23.36
C LYS A 286 -7.29 -23.90 24.53
N ASP A 287 -8.16 -22.88 24.57
CA ASP A 287 -9.64 -23.03 24.50
C ASP A 287 -10.42 -21.79 25.04
N ASN A 288 -11.38 -21.35 24.21
CA ASN A 288 -12.71 -20.80 24.52
C ASN A 288 -12.94 -19.41 25.18
N GLN A 289 -13.49 -18.51 24.35
CA GLN A 289 -14.81 -17.84 24.49
C GLN A 289 -15.33 -17.48 25.89
N GLY A 290 -15.66 -16.18 26.07
CA GLY A 290 -16.59 -15.74 27.11
C GLY A 290 -16.43 -14.25 27.45
N GLY A 291 -17.22 -13.40 26.79
CA GLY A 291 -17.06 -11.96 26.84
C GLY A 291 -17.39 -11.27 28.17
N LYS A 292 -17.12 -9.96 28.19
CA LYS A 292 -17.80 -8.95 29.01
C LYS A 292 -17.73 -7.62 28.26
N GLY A 293 -18.90 -7.11 27.88
CA GLY A 293 -19.03 -5.81 27.25
C GLY A 293 -18.61 -4.69 28.19
N TRP A 294 -17.99 -3.66 27.63
CA TRP A 294 -17.80 -2.37 28.29
C TRP A 294 -18.47 -1.29 27.46
N SER A 295 -19.52 -0.71 28.02
CA SER A 295 -20.19 0.49 27.55
C SER A 295 -19.55 1.71 28.23
N GLY A 296 -19.05 2.65 27.43
CA GLY A 296 -18.72 4.01 27.83
C GLY A 296 -18.55 4.82 26.56
N GLY A 297 -19.14 5.99 26.34
CA GLY A 297 -19.86 6.90 27.20
C GLY A 297 -19.74 8.25 26.49
N PHE A 298 -20.66 8.55 25.58
CA PHE A 298 -20.67 9.84 24.87
C PHE A 298 -21.16 10.93 25.82
N GLY A 299 -20.26 11.84 26.18
CA GLY A 299 -20.56 13.05 26.93
C GLY A 299 -21.27 14.07 26.02
N GLY A 300 -22.57 14.28 26.28
CA GLY A 300 -23.33 15.40 25.77
C GLY A 300 -23.40 16.52 26.81
N MET A 301 -23.09 17.75 26.42
CA MET A 301 -23.36 18.98 27.17
C MET A 301 -23.47 20.15 26.20
N GLY A 302 -24.58 20.87 26.25
CA GLY A 302 -24.72 22.20 25.62
C GLY A 302 -26.02 22.46 24.87
N GLY A 303 -27.18 22.25 25.50
CA GLY A 303 -28.44 22.83 25.03
C GLY A 303 -28.49 24.31 25.40
N GLY A 304 -28.62 25.18 24.39
CA GLY A 304 -28.93 26.59 24.55
C GLY A 304 -30.35 26.87 24.07
N ASP A 305 -31.22 27.23 25.01
CA ASP A 305 -32.60 27.63 24.78
C ASP A 305 -32.66 28.96 23.99
N ALA A 306 -33.44 28.97 22.90
CA ALA A 306 -33.87 30.20 22.24
C ALA A 306 -35.40 30.28 22.33
N GLU A 307 -35.89 31.13 23.22
CA GLU A 307 -37.29 31.54 23.31
C GLU A 307 -37.75 32.20 22.01
N VAL A 308 -38.85 31.69 21.45
CA VAL A 308 -39.60 32.32 20.37
C VAL A 308 -40.74 33.13 20.99
N GLY A 309 -40.52 34.44 21.14
CA GLY A 309 -41.57 35.41 21.44
C GLY A 309 -42.13 36.00 20.13
N ASN A 310 -43.44 35.90 19.93
CA ASN A 310 -44.18 36.55 18.84
C ASN A 310 -44.89 37.83 19.37
N PRO A 311 -45.27 38.79 18.51
CA PRO A 311 -45.28 40.23 18.77
C PRO A 311 -46.62 40.77 19.31
N PRO A 312 -46.69 42.07 19.64
CA PRO A 312 -47.15 43.07 18.66
C PRO A 312 -46.13 44.15 18.28
#